data_AF-A0A524JZ82-F1
#
_entry.id   AF-A0A524JZ82-F1
#
_cell.length_a   1.000
_cell.length_b   1.000
_cell.length_c   1.000
_cell.angle_alpha   90.00
_cell.angle_beta   90.00
_cell.angle_gamma   90.00
#
_symmetry.space_group_name_H-M   'P 1'
#
loop_
_entity.id
_entity.type
_entity.pdbx_description
1 polymer ?
#
loop_
_entity_poly.entity_id
_entity_poly.type
_entity_poly.pdbx_seq_one_letter_code
_entity_poly.pdbx_strand_id
1 'polypeptide(L)'
;MKKKRVAFRIFSGNRLTLPLLLNVWEKNGLDRHFDIFFAAAEPGCLSAAQSAALQASDVCVFSFMTPHLPLFAAEIRSLRLAGKSAPRLAAGGPHVSGDRELARACGFDILFSGAGEDSFLRFAHDLLGEKI
;
A
#
# COMPACT_ATOMS: atom_id res chain seq x y z
N MET A 1 22.20 -2.69 -5.81
CA MET A 1 21.34 -2.62 -4.61
C MET A 1 20.22 -3.62 -4.74
N LYS A 2 19.81 -4.30 -3.65
CA LYS A 2 18.61 -5.14 -3.67
C LYS A 2 17.38 -4.23 -3.81
N LYS A 3 16.50 -4.53 -4.76
CA LYS A 3 15.25 -3.78 -4.96
C LYS A 3 14.35 -3.88 -3.73
N LYS A 4 13.62 -2.81 -3.42
CA LYS A 4 12.62 -2.82 -2.36
C LYS A 4 11.33 -3.45 -2.87
N ARG A 5 10.69 -4.27 -2.05
CA ARG A 5 9.51 -5.04 -2.43
C ARG A 5 8.23 -4.29 -2.03
N VAL A 6 7.34 -4.06 -2.99
CA VAL A 6 6.10 -3.31 -2.79
C VAL A 6 4.92 -4.13 -3.31
N ALA A 7 3.98 -4.45 -2.42
CA ALA A 7 2.75 -5.14 -2.75
C ALA A 7 1.62 -4.12 -2.93
N PHE A 8 0.93 -4.10 -4.07
CA PHE A 8 -0.34 -3.35 -4.18
C PHE A 8 -1.50 -4.23 -3.77
N ARG A 9 -2.26 -3.80 -2.76
CA ARG A 9 -3.54 -4.43 -2.43
C ARG A 9 -4.58 -4.00 -3.48
N ILE A 10 -4.93 -4.91 -4.38
CA ILE A 10 -5.87 -4.65 -5.47
C ILE A 10 -7.26 -5.22 -5.15
N PHE A 11 -8.28 -4.40 -5.28
CA PHE A 11 -9.68 -4.81 -5.26
C PHE A 11 -10.48 -4.03 -6.31
N SER A 12 -11.75 -4.38 -6.49
CA SER A 12 -12.62 -3.78 -7.51
C SER A 12 -12.64 -2.24 -7.48
N GLY A 13 -12.57 -1.63 -6.29
CA GLY A 13 -12.64 -0.17 -6.11
C GLY A 13 -11.35 0.60 -6.42
N ASN A 14 -10.21 -0.05 -6.64
CA ASN A 14 -8.94 0.64 -6.96
C ASN A 14 -8.21 0.10 -8.20
N ARG A 15 -8.75 -0.91 -8.88
CA ARG A 15 -8.10 -1.53 -10.07
C ARG A 15 -7.81 -0.53 -11.20
N LEU A 16 -8.64 0.50 -11.34
CA LEU A 16 -8.55 1.47 -12.44
C LEU A 16 -7.52 2.58 -12.18
N THR A 17 -7.16 2.83 -10.92
CA THR A 17 -6.17 3.86 -10.57
C THR A 17 -4.75 3.31 -10.49
N LEU A 18 -4.58 1.99 -10.37
CA LEU A 18 -3.26 1.37 -10.31
C LEU A 18 -2.39 1.65 -11.54
N PRO A 19 -2.84 1.50 -12.80
CA PRO A 19 -2.00 1.78 -13.96
C PRO A 19 -1.47 3.20 -13.99
N LEU A 20 -2.27 4.17 -13.52
CA LEU A 20 -1.87 5.56 -13.39
C LEU A 20 -0.70 5.71 -12.41
N LEU A 21 -0.80 5.11 -11.23
CA LEU A 21 0.26 5.13 -10.22
C LEU A 21 1.55 4.46 -10.71
N LEU A 22 1.44 3.29 -11.36
CA LEU A 22 2.59 2.59 -11.91
C LEU A 22 3.31 3.42 -12.99
N ASN A 23 2.55 4.06 -13.88
CA ASN A 23 3.09 4.95 -14.89
C ASN A 23 3.80 6.17 -14.28
N VAL A 24 3.34 6.70 -13.13
CA VAL A 24 4.07 7.78 -12.41
C VAL A 24 5.45 7.29 -11.97
N TRP A 25 5.56 6.09 -11.41
CA TRP A 25 6.86 5.53 -11.02
C TRP A 25 7.76 5.26 -12.22
N GLU A 26 7.22 4.65 -13.27
CA GLU A 26 7.97 4.35 -14.50
C GLU A 26 8.51 5.63 -15.18
N LYS A 27 7.68 6.67 -15.30
CA LYS A 27 8.09 7.96 -15.89
C LYS A 27 9.21 8.67 -15.12
N ASN A 28 9.30 8.42 -13.82
CA ASN A 28 10.35 8.95 -12.96
C ASN A 28 11.51 7.95 -12.75
N GLY A 29 11.48 6.82 -13.47
CA GLY A 29 12.49 5.77 -13.41
C GLY A 29 12.61 5.09 -12.04
N LEU A 30 11.53 5.06 -11.25
CA LEU A 30 11.50 4.44 -9.94
C LEU A 30 11.32 2.91 -10.01
N ASP A 31 10.77 2.40 -11.11
CA ASP A 31 10.61 0.97 -11.42
C ASP A 31 11.93 0.18 -11.30
N ARG A 32 13.07 0.82 -11.55
CA ARG A 32 14.41 0.21 -11.38
C ARG A 32 14.76 -0.08 -9.92
N HIS A 33 14.09 0.56 -8.96
CA HIS A 33 14.37 0.45 -7.53
C HIS A 33 13.40 -0.45 -6.77
N PHE A 34 12.23 -0.77 -7.36
CA PHE A 34 11.18 -1.53 -6.72
C PHE A 34 10.86 -2.84 -7.46
N ASP A 35 10.66 -3.91 -6.70
CA ASP A 35 10.00 -5.13 -7.16
C ASP A 35 8.52 -5.02 -6.78
N ILE A 36 7.68 -4.76 -7.77
CA ILE A 36 6.25 -4.55 -7.59
C ILE A 36 5.52 -5.87 -7.81
N PHE A 37 4.62 -6.20 -6.89
CA PHE A 37 3.73 -7.36 -7.02
C PHE A 37 2.32 -7.03 -6.54
N PHE A 38 1.37 -7.87 -6.91
CA PHE A 38 -0.04 -7.61 -6.70
C PHE A 38 -0.65 -8.59 -5.70
N ALA A 39 -1.16 -8.03 -4.62
CA ALA A 39 -1.95 -8.73 -3.63
C ALA A 39 -3.44 -8.53 -3.98
N ALA A 40 -3.88 -9.19 -5.05
CA ALA A 40 -5.23 -9.07 -5.60
C ALA A 40 -6.20 -10.05 -4.93
N ALA A 41 -7.26 -9.53 -4.33
CA ALA A 41 -8.32 -10.35 -3.75
C ALA A 41 -9.66 -9.69 -4.08
N GLU A 42 -10.49 -10.45 -4.80
CA GLU A 42 -11.91 -10.16 -5.04
C GLU A 42 -12.68 -10.26 -3.72
N PRO A 43 -13.72 -9.44 -3.53
CA PRO A 43 -13.97 -8.67 -2.31
C PRO A 43 -13.76 -9.48 -1.03
N GLY A 44 -12.71 -9.14 -0.29
CA GLY A 44 -12.34 -9.87 0.91
C GLY A 44 -10.89 -9.67 1.33
N CYS A 45 -10.49 -10.41 2.36
CA CYS A 45 -9.13 -10.45 2.86
C CYS A 45 -8.20 -11.16 1.87
N LEU A 46 -6.90 -10.88 1.94
CA LEU A 46 -5.88 -11.69 1.28
C LEU A 46 -6.04 -13.17 1.63
N SER A 47 -5.81 -14.05 0.66
CA SER A 47 -5.75 -15.48 0.94
C SER A 47 -4.58 -15.80 1.88
N ALA A 48 -4.61 -16.98 2.52
CA ALA A 48 -3.51 -17.42 3.36
C ALA A 48 -2.18 -17.47 2.59
N ALA A 49 -2.21 -17.90 1.32
CA ALA A 49 -1.04 -17.93 0.46
C ALA A 49 -0.51 -16.52 0.14
N GLN A 50 -1.39 -15.55 -0.12
CA GLN A 50 -0.98 -14.17 -0.36
C GLN A 50 -0.43 -13.51 0.90
N SER A 51 -1.06 -13.74 2.04
CA SER A 51 -0.58 -13.27 3.33
C SER A 51 0.79 -13.86 3.67
N ALA A 52 1.00 -15.16 3.41
CA ALA A 52 2.28 -15.83 3.63
C ALA A 52 3.38 -15.39 2.64
N ALA A 53 3.01 -14.89 1.46
CA ALA A 53 3.97 -14.36 0.48
C ALA A 53 4.52 -12.97 0.86
N LEU A 54 3.83 -12.24 1.76
CA LEU A 54 4.29 -10.97 2.30
C LEU A 54 5.40 -11.19 3.33
N GLN A 55 6.49 -10.45 3.19
CA GLN A 55 7.63 -10.50 4.10
C GLN A 55 7.69 -9.26 4.99
N ALA A 56 8.37 -9.35 6.13
CA ALA A 56 8.57 -8.22 7.04
C ALA A 56 9.25 -7.00 6.38
N SER A 57 10.08 -7.24 5.36
CA SER A 57 10.75 -6.19 4.59
C SER A 57 9.86 -5.54 3.52
N ASP A 58 8.68 -6.10 3.25
CA ASP A 58 7.79 -5.63 2.19
C ASP A 58 6.98 -4.43 2.68
N VAL A 59 6.53 -3.61 1.73
CA VAL A 59 5.53 -2.57 1.97
C VAL A 59 4.25 -2.94 1.23
N CYS A 60 3.16 -3.15 1.97
CA CYS A 60 1.84 -3.41 1.39
C CYS A 60 1.03 -2.12 1.32
N VAL A 61 0.68 -1.69 0.10
CA VAL A 61 0.06 -0.42 -0.21
C VAL A 61 -1.44 -0.60 -0.41
N PHE A 62 -2.22 0.16 0.34
CA PHE A 62 -3.68 0.24 0.26
C PHE A 62 -4.08 1.60 -0.31
N SER A 63 -5.08 1.60 -1.19
CA SER A 63 -5.72 2.82 -1.67
C SER A 63 -7.22 2.62 -1.66
N PHE A 64 -7.94 3.36 -0.83
CA PHE A 64 -9.36 3.11 -0.59
C PHE A 64 -10.16 4.36 -0.20
N MET A 65 -11.49 4.22 -0.24
CA MET A 65 -12.47 5.21 0.17
C MET A 65 -13.10 4.77 1.49
N THR A 66 -13.68 5.69 2.25
CA THR A 66 -14.27 5.42 3.57
C THR A 66 -15.20 4.19 3.60
N PRO A 67 -16.10 3.96 2.63
CA PRO A 67 -16.98 2.80 2.64
C PRO A 67 -16.26 1.44 2.56
N HIS A 68 -15.01 1.43 2.10
CA HIS A 68 -14.22 0.21 1.94
C HIS A 68 -13.46 -0.18 3.22
N LEU A 69 -13.35 0.71 4.22
CA LEU A 69 -12.59 0.44 5.43
C LEU A 69 -13.01 -0.85 6.17
N PRO A 70 -14.31 -1.19 6.31
CA PRO A 70 -14.73 -2.45 6.90
C PRO A 70 -14.21 -3.70 6.19
N LEU A 71 -13.96 -3.62 4.87
CA LEU A 71 -13.43 -4.73 4.08
C LEU A 71 -11.99 -5.07 4.46
N PHE A 72 -11.21 -4.07 4.87
CA PHE A 72 -9.79 -4.23 5.21
C PHE A 72 -9.55 -4.41 6.70
N ALA A 73 -10.50 -4.07 7.58
CA ALA A 73 -10.30 -4.11 9.02
C ALA A 73 -9.86 -5.49 9.54
N ALA A 74 -10.48 -6.56 9.02
CA ALA A 74 -10.10 -7.93 9.37
C ALA A 74 -8.71 -8.29 8.82
N GLU A 75 -8.42 -7.93 7.57
CA GLU A 75 -7.13 -8.16 6.91
C GLU A 75 -5.98 -7.45 7.65
N ILE A 76 -6.15 -6.17 7.97
CA ILE A 76 -5.17 -5.38 8.69
C ILE A 76 -4.92 -5.99 10.07
N ARG A 77 -5.98 -6.39 10.78
CA ARG A 77 -5.85 -7.07 12.07
C ARG A 77 -5.03 -8.36 11.93
N SER A 78 -5.34 -9.20 10.95
CA SER A 78 -4.61 -10.45 10.71
C SER A 78 -3.13 -10.20 10.38
N LEU A 79 -2.83 -9.21 9.53
CA LEU A 79 -1.45 -8.82 9.22
C LEU A 79 -0.73 -8.30 10.47
N ARG A 80 -1.41 -7.56 11.36
CA ARG A 80 -0.81 -7.05 12.60
C ARG A 80 -0.56 -8.13 13.64
N LEU A 81 -1.41 -9.15 13.71
CA LEU A 81 -1.19 -10.31 14.59
C LEU A 81 0.08 -11.10 14.25
N ALA A 82 0.59 -10.99 13.02
CA ALA A 82 1.88 -11.59 12.63
C ALA A 82 3.11 -10.87 13.25
N GLY A 83 2.93 -9.74 13.93
CA GLY A 83 3.96 -9.06 14.70
C GLY A 83 5.16 -8.63 13.85
N LYS A 84 6.38 -8.98 14.28
CA LYS A 84 7.63 -8.60 13.58
C LYS A 84 7.77 -9.23 12.18
N SER A 85 6.97 -10.24 11.87
CA SER A 85 6.93 -10.87 10.55
C SER A 85 6.00 -10.13 9.58
N ALA A 86 5.20 -9.18 10.07
CA ALA A 86 4.26 -8.43 9.27
C ALA A 86 4.98 -7.42 8.36
N PRO A 87 4.49 -7.20 7.12
CA PRO A 87 4.97 -6.11 6.29
C PRO A 87 4.61 -4.76 6.91
N ARG A 88 5.30 -3.71 6.44
CA ARG A 88 4.84 -2.34 6.65
C ARG A 88 3.57 -2.10 5.84
N LEU A 89 2.56 -1.50 6.44
CA LEU A 89 1.31 -1.15 5.75
C LEU A 89 1.33 0.34 5.41
N ALA A 90 1.20 0.65 4.12
CA ALA A 90 1.04 2.01 3.61
C ALA A 90 -0.40 2.22 3.17
N ALA A 91 -0.95 3.41 3.40
CA ALA A 91 -2.27 3.77 2.90
C ALA A 91 -2.29 5.15 2.25
N GLY A 92 -3.07 5.25 1.18
CA GLY A 92 -3.47 6.49 0.53
C GLY A 92 -4.92 6.44 0.04
N GLY A 93 -5.29 7.40 -0.81
CA GLY A 93 -6.63 7.54 -1.36
C GLY A 93 -7.53 8.51 -0.57
N PRO A 94 -8.80 8.65 -0.97
CA PRO A 94 -9.70 9.66 -0.42
C PRO A 94 -9.93 9.54 1.08
N HIS A 95 -10.02 8.32 1.63
CA HIS A 95 -10.21 8.13 3.07
C HIS A 95 -9.04 8.69 3.87
N VAL A 96 -7.82 8.28 3.53
CA VAL A 96 -6.60 8.71 4.24
C VAL A 96 -6.40 10.21 4.13
N SER A 97 -6.81 10.82 3.01
CA SER A 97 -6.76 12.27 2.84
C SER A 97 -7.77 13.02 3.72
N GLY A 98 -8.93 12.41 4.00
CA GLY A 98 -9.97 12.99 4.85
C GLY A 98 -9.79 12.71 6.35
N ASP A 99 -9.21 11.57 6.73
CA ASP A 99 -9.02 11.18 8.14
C ASP A 99 -7.75 10.33 8.33
N ARG A 100 -6.63 11.01 8.59
CA ARG A 100 -5.32 10.37 8.82
C ARG A 100 -5.24 9.68 10.17
N GLU A 101 -5.96 10.19 11.17
CA GLU A 101 -5.90 9.66 12.54
C GLU A 101 -6.57 8.30 12.60
N LEU A 102 -7.75 8.17 12.00
CA LEU A 102 -8.44 6.89 11.89
C LEU A 102 -7.62 5.87 11.09
N ALA A 103 -7.03 6.27 9.96
CA ALA A 103 -6.15 5.38 9.20
C ALA A 103 -4.97 4.87 10.05
N ARG A 104 -4.34 5.74 10.84
CA ARG A 104 -3.28 5.31 11.77
C ARG A 104 -3.82 4.36 12.85
N ALA A 105 -4.99 4.67 13.43
CA ALA A 105 -5.64 3.84 14.43
C ALA A 105 -6.05 2.45 13.90
N CYS A 106 -6.35 2.33 12.60
CA CYS A 106 -6.58 1.04 11.94
C CYS A 106 -5.31 0.20 11.83
N GLY A 107 -4.13 0.80 11.99
CA GLY A 107 -2.85 0.10 12.03
C GLY A 107 -1.98 0.32 10.80
N PHE A 108 -2.18 1.38 10.00
CA PHE A 108 -1.26 1.73 8.92
C PHE A 108 0.00 2.45 9.45
N ASP A 109 1.18 2.07 8.95
CA ASP A 109 2.48 2.65 9.37
C ASP A 109 2.81 3.93 8.59
N ILE A 110 2.46 3.94 7.29
CA ILE A 110 2.82 5.00 6.36
C ILE A 110 1.54 5.57 5.77
N LEU A 111 1.37 6.88 5.85
CA LEU A 111 0.16 7.56 5.36
C LEU A 111 0.56 8.66 4.41
N PHE A 112 0.07 8.58 3.17
CA PHE A 112 0.22 9.64 2.19
C PHE A 112 -1.15 10.15 1.73
N SER A 113 -1.26 11.47 1.62
CA SER A 113 -2.50 12.20 1.34
C SER A 113 -2.30 13.16 0.18
N GLY A 114 -3.39 13.52 -0.48
CA GLY A 114 -3.41 14.37 -1.66
C GLY A 114 -3.62 13.58 -2.96
N ALA A 115 -3.35 14.24 -4.09
CA ALA A 115 -3.43 13.61 -5.41
C ALA A 115 -2.48 12.41 -5.49
N GLY A 116 -2.95 11.32 -6.13
CA GLY A 116 -2.22 10.06 -6.17
C GLY A 116 -0.85 10.23 -6.81
N GLU A 117 -0.78 10.99 -7.90
CA GLU A 117 0.43 11.20 -8.69
C GLU A 117 1.55 11.86 -7.88
N ASP A 118 1.24 12.95 -7.18
CA ASP A 118 2.23 13.68 -6.39
C ASP A 118 2.60 12.94 -5.10
N SER A 119 1.59 12.41 -4.40
CA SER A 119 1.77 11.77 -3.10
C SER A 119 2.48 10.41 -3.22
N PHE A 120 2.24 9.69 -4.31
CA PHE A 120 2.86 8.39 -4.58
C PHE A 120 4.30 8.50 -5.09
N LEU A 121 4.63 9.58 -5.82
CA LEU A 121 6.02 9.91 -6.15
C LEU A 121 6.82 10.19 -4.88
N ARG A 122 6.33 11.10 -4.02
CA ARG A 122 6.98 11.43 -2.75
C ARG A 122 7.16 10.20 -1.85
N PHE A 123 6.13 9.37 -1.76
CA PHE A 123 6.18 8.10 -1.02
C PHE A 123 7.32 7.19 -1.50
N ALA A 124 7.59 7.10 -2.81
CA ALA A 124 8.69 6.29 -3.31
C ALA A 124 10.06 6.79 -2.85
N HIS A 125 10.30 8.10 -2.93
CA HIS A 125 11.56 8.68 -2.46
C HIS A 125 11.72 8.55 -0.94
N ASP A 126 10.63 8.73 -0.17
CA ASP A 126 10.62 8.45 1.27
C ASP A 126 11.02 6.99 1.56
N LEU A 127 10.56 6.04 0.73
CA LEU A 127 10.98 4.64 0.84
C LEU A 127 12.46 4.46 0.49
N LEU A 128 13.02 5.22 -0.45
CA LEU A 128 14.44 5.16 -0.80
C LEU A 128 15.33 5.86 0.23
N GLY A 129 14.75 6.64 1.15
CA GLY A 129 15.51 7.48 2.09
C GLY A 129 16.01 8.78 1.44
N GLU A 130 15.44 9.12 0.28
CA GLU A 130 15.71 10.34 -0.46
C GLU A 130 14.69 11.39 0.00
N LYS A 131 15.15 12.58 0.40
CA LYS A 131 14.25 13.70 0.68
C LYS A 131 14.00 14.45 -0.64
N ILE A 132 12.72 14.62 -1.01
CA ILE A 132 12.28 15.58 -2.04
C ILE A 132 11.85 16.86 -1.35
#